data_AF-A0A946TKU2-F1
#
_entry.id   AF-A0A946TKU2-F1
#
_cell.length_a   1.000
_cell.length_b   1.000
_cell.length_c   1.000
_cell.angle_alpha   90.00
_cell.angle_beta   90.00
_cell.angle_gamma   90.00
#
_symmetry.space_group_name_H-M   'P 1'
#
loop_
_entity.id
_entity.type
_entity.pdbx_description
1 polymer ?
#
loop_
_entity_poly.entity_id
_entity_poly.type
_entity_poly.pdbx_seq_one_letter_code
_entity_poly.pdbx_strand_id
1 'polypeptide(L)'
;MNTQKQSPLHKRNIQIFALGLVAVISSFAIGVQTTGDVQPVSLIRAGSIQLSGDMNEDGSISVQDALIILEIAQGYTRPTPSQIMADPNGDGNLTIDDAIRVLSGLSQE
;
A
#
# COMPACT_ATOMS: atom_id res chain seq x y z
N MET A 1 -0.88 -9.64 -70.72
CA MET A 1 0.25 -8.80 -70.25
C MET A 1 -0.34 -7.65 -69.45
N ASN A 2 -0.58 -7.84 -68.15
CA ASN A 2 -1.32 -6.91 -67.30
C ASN A 2 -0.36 -6.00 -66.52
N THR A 3 -0.16 -4.77 -66.99
CA THR A 3 0.54 -3.73 -66.25
C THR A 3 -0.48 -2.80 -65.61
N GLN A 4 -1.00 -3.18 -64.44
CA GLN A 4 -1.82 -2.27 -63.64
C GLN A 4 -0.92 -1.16 -63.06
N LYS A 5 -1.00 0.00 -63.71
CA LYS A 5 -0.40 1.26 -63.29
C LYS A 5 -1.10 1.74 -62.01
N GLN A 6 -0.65 1.26 -60.85
CA GLN A 6 -1.18 1.71 -59.56
C GLN A 6 -0.83 3.19 -59.34
N SER A 7 -1.87 4.01 -59.27
CA SER A 7 -1.80 5.46 -59.23
C SER A 7 -1.09 5.98 -57.97
N PRO A 8 -0.29 7.06 -58.07
CA PRO A 8 0.46 7.63 -56.94
C PRO A 8 -0.47 8.18 -55.82
N LEU A 9 -1.74 8.39 -56.13
CA LEU A 9 -2.79 8.80 -55.20
C LEU A 9 -3.11 7.71 -54.17
N HIS A 10 -3.12 6.44 -54.57
CA HIS A 10 -3.41 5.34 -53.64
C HIS A 10 -2.29 5.14 -52.62
N LYS A 11 -1.02 5.29 -53.04
CA LYS A 11 0.15 5.26 -52.16
C LYS A 11 0.14 6.39 -51.14
N ARG A 12 -0.26 7.60 -51.54
CA ARG A 12 -0.40 8.77 -50.66
C ARG A 12 -1.52 8.60 -49.63
N ASN A 13 -2.65 8.04 -50.02
CA ASN A 13 -3.76 7.80 -49.09
C ASN A 13 -3.39 6.73 -48.06
N ILE A 14 -2.72 5.65 -48.47
CA ILE A 14 -2.19 4.63 -47.55
C ILE A 14 -1.16 5.22 -46.58
N GLN A 15 -0.30 6.13 -47.05
CA GLN A 15 0.66 6.82 -46.18
C GLN A 15 -0.02 7.69 -45.12
N ILE A 16 -1.11 8.39 -45.47
CA ILE A 16 -1.87 9.20 -44.51
C ILE A 16 -2.58 8.32 -43.47
N PHE A 17 -3.17 7.20 -43.90
CA PHE A 17 -3.75 6.22 -42.97
C PHE A 17 -2.68 5.59 -42.06
N ALA A 18 -1.50 5.28 -42.59
CA ALA A 18 -0.38 4.76 -41.82
C ALA A 18 0.12 5.78 -40.77
N LEU A 19 0.23 7.06 -41.14
CA LEU A 19 0.62 8.12 -40.20
C LEU A 19 -0.39 8.27 -39.06
N GLY A 20 -1.69 8.20 -39.35
CA GLY A 20 -2.75 8.26 -38.34
C GLY A 20 -2.68 7.09 -37.37
N LEU A 21 -2.44 5.87 -37.88
CA LEU A 21 -2.31 4.68 -37.04
C LEU A 21 -1.07 4.74 -36.13
N VAL A 22 0.05 5.26 -36.64
CA VAL A 22 1.26 5.50 -35.85
C VAL A 22 1.02 6.54 -34.75
N ALA A 23 0.27 7.61 -35.04
CA ALA A 23 -0.05 8.66 -34.07
C ALA A 23 -0.92 8.15 -32.91
N VAL A 24 -1.88 7.26 -33.18
CA VAL A 24 -2.71 6.65 -32.14
C VAL A 24 -1.85 5.76 -31.23
N ILE A 25 -1.00 4.91 -31.81
CA ILE A 25 -0.11 4.02 -31.05
C ILE A 25 0.89 4.84 -30.21
N SER A 26 1.48 5.90 -30.77
CA SER A 26 2.43 6.74 -30.03
C SER A 26 1.77 7.51 -28.89
N SER A 27 0.55 8.03 -29.08
CA SER A 27 -0.20 8.71 -28.01
C SER A 27 -0.54 7.78 -26.84
N PHE A 28 -0.89 6.53 -27.12
CA PHE A 28 -1.15 5.52 -26.10
C PHE A 28 0.14 5.09 -25.38
N ALA A 29 1.23 4.87 -26.14
CA ALA A 29 2.53 4.51 -25.56
C ALA A 29 3.10 5.63 -24.67
N ILE A 30 2.95 6.90 -25.08
CA ILE A 30 3.31 8.07 -24.26
C ILE A 30 2.40 8.18 -23.04
N GLY A 31 1.10 7.92 -23.18
CA GLY A 31 0.15 7.84 -22.06
C GLY A 31 0.51 6.79 -21.02
N VAL A 32 0.96 5.61 -21.45
CA VAL A 32 1.42 4.53 -20.58
C VAL A 32 2.76 4.88 -19.92
N GLN A 33 3.70 5.50 -20.63
CA GLN A 33 4.99 5.91 -20.06
C GLN A 33 4.90 7.14 -19.14
N THR A 34 3.95 8.06 -19.39
CA THR A 34 3.72 9.25 -18.54
C THR A 34 2.93 8.96 -17.28
N THR A 35 2.36 7.75 -17.16
CA THR A 35 2.04 7.19 -15.85
C THR A 35 3.35 6.72 -15.22
N GLY A 36 4.27 7.67 -15.09
CA GLY A 36 5.58 7.48 -14.48
C GLY A 36 5.33 7.00 -13.07
N ASP A 37 5.90 5.85 -12.76
CA ASP A 37 6.21 5.37 -11.42
C ASP A 37 5.19 5.82 -10.36
N VAL A 38 3.90 5.55 -10.60
CA VAL A 38 3.02 5.30 -9.47
C VAL A 38 3.51 3.99 -8.93
N GLN A 39 4.57 4.05 -8.12
CA GLN A 39 4.80 2.99 -7.16
C GLN A 39 3.45 2.90 -6.45
N PRO A 40 2.66 1.82 -6.64
CA PRO A 40 1.67 1.55 -5.63
C PRO A 40 2.50 1.53 -4.37
N VAL A 41 2.17 2.43 -3.43
CA VAL A 41 2.71 2.31 -2.08
C VAL A 41 2.62 0.84 -1.75
N SER A 42 3.76 0.18 -1.69
CA SER A 42 3.91 -1.18 -1.20
C SER A 42 3.73 -1.14 0.32
N LEU A 43 2.66 -0.47 0.76
CA LEU A 43 2.02 -0.61 2.06
C LEU A 43 1.34 -1.97 2.19
N ILE A 44 1.58 -2.87 1.24
CA ILE A 44 1.73 -4.28 1.54
C ILE A 44 3.12 -4.50 2.18
N ARG A 45 3.32 -3.89 3.35
CA ARG A 45 3.96 -4.60 4.46
C ARG A 45 2.92 -5.58 4.98
N ALA A 46 2.55 -6.57 4.15
CA ALA A 46 1.80 -7.74 4.59
C ALA A 46 2.78 -8.61 5.38
N GLY A 47 2.93 -8.22 6.63
CA GLY A 47 3.73 -8.88 7.65
C GLY A 47 3.43 -8.29 9.03
N SER A 48 3.01 -7.03 9.09
CA SER A 48 2.48 -6.42 10.31
C SER A 48 1.07 -5.93 10.01
N ILE A 49 0.07 -6.81 10.08
CA ILE A 49 -1.23 -6.33 10.50
C ILE A 49 -0.96 -5.81 11.91
N GLN A 50 -0.83 -4.50 12.07
CA GLN A 50 -0.72 -3.90 13.38
C GLN A 50 -2.06 -4.18 14.05
N LEU A 51 -2.13 -5.27 14.82
CA LEU A 51 -3.30 -5.58 15.61
C LEU A 51 -3.38 -4.52 16.71
N SER A 52 -4.56 -3.96 16.96
CA SER A 52 -4.79 -3.20 18.19
C SER A 52 -4.46 -4.12 19.37
N GLY A 53 -3.52 -3.69 20.21
CA GLY A 53 -2.99 -4.49 21.32
C GLY A 53 -1.71 -5.28 21.03
N ASP A 54 -1.19 -5.29 19.80
CA ASP A 54 0.13 -5.84 19.45
C ASP A 54 1.19 -4.73 19.56
N MET A 55 2.01 -4.81 20.61
CA MET A 55 2.97 -3.78 21.02
C MET A 55 4.40 -4.10 20.59
N ASN A 56 4.67 -5.36 20.26
CA ASN A 56 5.97 -5.85 19.81
C ASN A 56 6.02 -6.09 18.28
N GLU A 57 4.90 -5.87 17.57
CA GLU A 57 4.74 -6.05 16.13
C GLU A 57 5.01 -7.50 15.67
N ASP A 58 4.80 -8.48 16.55
CA ASP A 58 5.01 -9.91 16.24
C ASP A 58 3.82 -10.55 15.51
N GLY A 59 2.71 -9.81 15.37
CA GLY A 59 1.49 -10.23 14.68
C GLY A 59 0.54 -11.05 15.54
N SER A 60 0.82 -11.21 16.83
CA SER A 60 -0.03 -11.89 17.81
C SER A 60 -0.24 -11.00 19.04
N ILE A 61 -1.41 -11.09 19.67
CA ILE A 61 -1.62 -10.46 20.96
C ILE A 61 -1.18 -11.45 22.03
N SER A 62 -0.32 -11.02 22.95
CA SER A 62 0.25 -11.86 23.99
C SER A 62 0.40 -11.11 25.32
N VAL A 63 0.75 -11.85 26.38
CA VAL A 63 1.06 -11.25 27.68
C VAL A 63 2.27 -10.31 27.60
N GLN A 64 3.16 -10.53 26.62
CA GLN A 64 4.33 -9.68 26.39
C GLN A 64 3.92 -8.26 25.99
N ASP A 65 2.82 -8.13 25.24
CA ASP A 65 2.29 -6.83 24.82
C ASP A 65 1.72 -6.05 26.00
N ALA A 66 0.99 -6.73 26.89
CA ALA A 66 0.52 -6.13 28.13
C ALA A 66 1.68 -5.66 29.02
N LEU A 67 2.81 -6.39 29.04
CA LEU A 67 3.99 -5.97 29.78
C LEU A 67 4.59 -4.67 29.22
N ILE A 68 4.69 -4.55 27.90
CA ILE A 68 5.20 -3.34 27.22
C ILE A 68 4.32 -2.13 27.56
N ILE A 69 2.99 -2.30 27.55
CA ILE A 69 2.05 -1.25 27.94
C ILE A 69 2.29 -0.82 29.39
N LEU A 70 2.50 -1.77 30.31
CA LEU A 70 2.78 -1.46 31.72
C LEU A 70 4.11 -0.71 31.87
N GLU A 71 5.15 -1.07 31.14
CA GLU A 71 6.44 -0.36 31.17
C GLU A 71 6.31 1.08 30.67
N ILE A 72 5.51 1.30 29.63
CA ILE A 72 5.19 2.62 29.11
C ILE A 72 4.36 3.42 30.10
N ALA A 73 3.30 2.82 30.67
CA ALA A 73 2.41 3.45 31.63
C ALA A 73 3.14 3.86 32.93
N GLN A 74 4.13 3.06 33.35
CA GLN A 74 5.00 3.36 34.49
C GLN A 74 6.12 4.35 34.16
N GLY A 75 6.31 4.67 32.88
CA GLY A 75 7.34 5.60 32.41
C GLY A 75 8.75 5.02 32.36
N TYR A 76 8.91 3.70 32.43
CA TYR A 76 10.19 3.02 32.21
C TYR A 76 10.64 3.09 30.75
N THR A 77 9.67 3.07 29.83
CA THR A 77 9.89 3.13 28.38
C THR A 77 9.10 4.28 27.76
N ARG A 78 9.67 4.95 26.76
CA ARG A 78 8.92 5.93 25.96
C ARG A 78 8.17 5.22 24.83
N PRO A 79 6.87 5.50 24.65
CA PRO A 79 6.09 4.88 23.60
C PRO A 79 6.56 5.35 22.22
N THR A 80 6.65 4.40 21.29
CA THR A 80 6.87 4.70 19.88
C THR A 80 5.57 5.12 19.19
N PRO A 81 5.63 5.83 18.06
CA PRO A 81 4.44 6.19 17.31
C PRO A 81 3.57 4.97 16.92
N SER A 82 4.18 3.82 16.61
CA SER A 82 3.43 2.61 16.27
C SER A 82 2.69 2.03 17.49
N GLN A 83 3.30 2.07 18.68
CA GLN A 83 2.63 1.65 19.93
C GLN A 83 1.44 2.54 20.30
N ILE A 84 1.54 3.85 20.06
CA ILE A 84 0.41 4.78 20.26
C ILE A 84 -0.72 4.47 19.25
N MET A 85 -0.38 4.01 18.04
CA MET A 85 -1.39 3.57 17.06
C MET A 85 -1.98 2.21 17.40
N ALA A 86 -1.25 1.36 18.11
CA ALA A 86 -1.71 0.05 18.58
C ALA A 86 -2.54 0.11 19.88
N ASP A 87 -2.84 1.32 20.37
CA ASP A 87 -3.64 1.58 21.56
C ASP A 87 -4.93 0.71 21.61
N PRO A 88 -5.08 -0.16 22.63
CA PRO A 88 -6.24 -1.03 22.79
C PRO A 88 -7.58 -0.33 22.98
N ASN A 89 -7.59 0.87 23.58
CA ASN A 89 -8.82 1.61 23.87
C ASN A 89 -9.04 2.81 22.91
N GLY A 90 -7.98 3.27 22.24
CA GLY A 90 -7.98 4.34 21.25
C GLY A 90 -8.10 5.76 21.83
N ASP A 91 -7.79 5.96 23.11
CA ASP A 91 -7.82 7.25 23.80
C ASP A 91 -6.53 8.08 23.60
N GLY A 92 -5.50 7.47 23.00
CA GLY A 92 -4.22 8.06 22.69
C GLY A 92 -3.19 7.99 23.82
N ASN A 93 -3.50 7.32 24.93
CA ASN A 93 -2.60 7.12 26.07
C ASN A 93 -2.49 5.64 26.40
N LEU A 94 -1.26 5.14 26.48
CA LEU A 94 -1.01 3.77 26.93
C LEU A 94 -1.00 3.74 28.47
N THR A 95 -2.06 3.21 29.05
CA THR A 95 -2.28 3.14 30.50
C THR A 95 -2.38 1.70 31.00
N ILE A 96 -2.50 1.54 32.32
CA ILE A 96 -2.70 0.22 32.95
C ILE A 96 -4.03 -0.40 32.50
N ASP A 97 -5.05 0.41 32.18
CA ASP A 97 -6.35 -0.09 31.70
C ASP A 97 -6.20 -0.88 30.40
N ASP A 98 -5.36 -0.36 29.49
CA ASP A 98 -5.03 -0.98 28.21
C ASP A 98 -4.34 -2.33 28.38
N ALA A 99 -3.41 -2.42 29.35
CA ALA A 99 -2.75 -3.68 29.68
C ALA A 99 -3.74 -4.72 30.23
N ILE A 100 -4.66 -4.31 31.11
CA ILE A 100 -5.70 -5.19 31.65
C ILE A 100 -6.63 -5.67 30.53
N ARG A 101 -6.95 -4.79 29.58
CA ARG A 101 -7.83 -5.10 28.45
C ARG A 101 -7.22 -6.14 27.52
N VAL A 102 -5.93 -6.02 27.22
CA VAL A 102 -5.16 -7.03 26.48
C VAL A 102 -5.18 -8.38 27.21
N LEU A 103 -4.86 -8.39 28.51
CA LEU A 103 -4.85 -9.62 29.33
C LEU A 103 -6.24 -10.27 29.42
N SER A 104 -7.28 -9.45 29.56
CA SER A 104 -8.68 -9.91 29.62
C SER A 104 -9.11 -10.56 28.31
N GLY A 105 -8.68 -10.02 27.17
CA GLY A 105 -8.89 -10.65 25.85
C GLY A 105 -8.26 -12.03 25.76
N LEU A 106 -7.00 -12.16 26.18
CA LEU A 106 -6.27 -13.43 26.15
C LEU A 106 -6.83 -14.51 27.07
N SER A 107 -7.48 -14.10 28.17
CA SER A 107 -8.11 -15.04 29.10
C SER A 107 -9.45 -15.61 28.62
N GLN A 108 -10.04 -15.01 27.58
CA GLN A 108 -11.35 -15.38 27.03
C GLN A 108 -11.27 -16.19 25.73
N GLU A 109 -10.06 -16.38 25.18
CA GLU A 109 -9.76 -17.37 24.13
C GLU A 109 -9.48 -18.76 24.74
#